data_AF-A0A524HRF3-F1
#
_entry.id   AF-A0A524HRF3-F1
#
_cell.length_a   1.000
_cell.length_b   1.000
_cell.length_c   1.000
_cell.angle_alpha   90.00
_cell.angle_beta   90.00
_cell.angle_gamma   90.00
#
_symmetry.space_group_name_H-M   'P 1'
#
loop_
_entity.id
_entity.type
_entity.pdbx_description
1 polymer ?
#
loop_
_entity_poly.entity_id
_entity_poly.type
_entity_poly.pdbx_seq_one_letter_code
_entity_poly.pdbx_strand_id
1 'polypeptide(L)'
;MRKHTLLEPIRHQVAQLGYELVDLEQRGTAGRPVLRLRVDRADSVPGHGITIAECGTISRALEAWLEREQSIGPRYVLEVSSPGIERPVRWPEHWRRFRGRQVRLKAGGLTGRPTATIVDLPDDEHVVLRLADGTEVTVAFADIREATLVVDWDSITKR
;
A
#
# COMPACT_ATOMS: atom_id res chain seq x y z
N MET A 1 3.76 0.87 -19.06
CA MET A 1 3.26 0.47 -17.72
C MET A 1 2.72 -0.95 -17.84
N ARG A 2 3.47 -1.98 -17.43
CA ARG A 2 2.97 -3.37 -17.51
C ARG A 2 1.82 -3.48 -16.52
N LYS A 3 0.58 -3.60 -17.00
CA LYS A 3 -0.56 -3.90 -16.15
C LYS A 3 -0.20 -5.15 -15.33
N HIS A 4 -0.15 -5.03 -14.00
CA HIS A 4 0.05 -6.16 -13.10
C HIS A 4 -1.17 -7.08 -13.26
N THR A 5 -1.12 -8.07 -14.15
CA THR A 5 -2.20 -9.05 -14.33
C THR A 5 -2.58 -9.75 -13.02
N LEU A 6 -1.67 -9.79 -12.05
CA LEU A 6 -1.85 -10.41 -10.74
C LEU A 6 -2.42 -9.47 -9.66
N LEU A 7 -2.49 -8.15 -9.88
CA LEU A 7 -2.89 -7.22 -8.82
C LEU A 7 -4.33 -7.49 -8.34
N GLU A 8 -5.31 -7.44 -9.24
CA GLU A 8 -6.71 -7.63 -8.87
C GLU A 8 -6.98 -9.04 -8.32
N PRO A 9 -6.47 -10.13 -8.93
CA PRO A 9 -6.62 -11.46 -8.34
C PRO A 9 -6.01 -11.59 -6.94
N ILE A 10 -4.79 -11.06 -6.71
CA ILE A 10 -4.16 -11.09 -5.38
C ILE A 10 -4.98 -10.26 -4.39
N ARG A 11 -5.42 -9.06 -4.78
CA ARG A 11 -6.24 -8.20 -3.91
C ARG A 11 -7.53 -8.91 -3.51
N HIS A 12 -8.16 -9.63 -4.43
CA HIS A 12 -9.33 -10.44 -4.15
C HIS A 12 -9.04 -11.59 -3.16
N GLN A 13 -7.96 -12.36 -3.37
CA GLN A 13 -7.58 -13.44 -2.46
C GLN A 13 -7.27 -12.94 -1.04
N VAL A 14 -6.56 -11.82 -0.93
CA VAL A 14 -6.24 -11.20 0.37
C VAL A 14 -7.52 -10.73 1.08
N ALA A 15 -8.47 -10.15 0.33
CA ALA A 15 -9.76 -9.73 0.87
C ALA A 15 -10.63 -10.90 1.35
N GLN A 16 -10.62 -12.04 0.65
CA GLN A 16 -11.33 -13.26 1.07
C GLN A 16 -10.81 -13.80 2.42
N LEU A 17 -9.54 -13.54 2.74
CA LEU A 17 -8.94 -13.90 4.02
C LEU A 17 -9.21 -12.88 5.14
N GLY A 18 -9.95 -11.80 4.85
CA GLY A 18 -10.27 -10.74 5.81
C GLY A 18 -9.19 -9.66 5.96
N TYR A 19 -8.28 -9.55 4.99
CA TYR A 19 -7.18 -8.57 5.03
C TYR A 19 -7.23 -7.59 3.85
N GLU A 20 -6.47 -6.52 3.96
CA GLU A 20 -6.26 -5.52 2.93
C GLU A 20 -4.85 -5.70 2.35
N LEU A 21 -4.76 -5.91 1.04
CA LEU A 21 -3.48 -5.74 0.36
C LEU A 21 -3.14 -4.25 0.44
N VAL A 22 -1.97 -3.90 0.97
CA VAL A 22 -1.48 -2.52 1.15
C VAL A 22 -0.51 -2.13 0.03
N ASP A 23 0.28 -3.09 -0.44
CA ASP A 23 1.26 -2.88 -1.51
C ASP A 23 1.57 -4.21 -2.21
N LEU A 24 1.86 -4.14 -3.51
CA LEU A 24 2.33 -5.28 -4.30
C LEU A 24 3.47 -4.83 -5.22
N GLU A 25 4.65 -5.36 -4.97
CA GLU A 25 5.80 -5.19 -5.83
C GLU A 25 6.15 -6.49 -6.55
N GLN A 26 6.40 -6.40 -7.86
CA GLN A 26 6.96 -7.49 -8.66
C GLN A 26 8.40 -7.14 -9.01
N ARG A 27 9.35 -7.98 -8.58
CA ARG A 27 10.79 -7.81 -8.77
C ARG A 27 11.42 -9.11 -9.24
N GLY A 28 12.74 -9.14 -9.39
CA GLY A 28 13.49 -10.32 -9.79
C GLY A 28 13.57 -10.53 -11.30
N THR A 29 13.95 -11.72 -11.72
CA THR A 29 14.13 -12.10 -13.13
C THR A 29 12.99 -12.99 -13.59
N ALA A 30 12.84 -13.17 -14.92
CA ALA A 30 11.78 -14.03 -15.46
C ALA A 30 11.86 -15.50 -14.98
N GLY A 31 13.07 -16.00 -14.66
CA GLY A 31 13.26 -17.37 -14.14
C GLY A 31 13.11 -17.52 -12.63
N ARG A 32 13.05 -16.40 -11.89
CA ARG A 32 12.83 -16.36 -10.45
C ARG A 32 12.18 -15.04 -10.04
N PRO A 33 10.91 -14.81 -10.42
CA PRO A 33 10.15 -13.65 -10.01
C PRO A 33 9.99 -13.60 -8.49
N VAL A 34 9.99 -12.39 -7.94
CA VAL A 34 9.75 -12.10 -6.53
C VAL A 34 8.47 -11.29 -6.43
N LEU A 35 7.47 -11.83 -5.74
CA LEU A 35 6.24 -11.13 -5.38
C LEU A 35 6.36 -10.68 -3.93
N ARG A 36 6.43 -9.37 -3.70
CA ARG A 36 6.48 -8.79 -2.37
C ARG A 36 5.17 -8.10 -2.05
N LEU A 37 4.46 -8.64 -1.07
CA LEU A 37 3.18 -8.16 -0.62
C LEU A 37 3.33 -7.52 0.75
N ARG A 38 2.76 -6.33 0.89
CA ARG A 38 2.44 -5.76 2.20
C ARG A 38 0.95 -5.94 2.41
N VAL A 39 0.57 -6.54 3.52
CA VAL A 39 -0.81 -6.85 3.87
C VAL A 39 -1.08 -6.32 5.26
N ASP A 40 -2.29 -5.83 5.50
CA ASP A 40 -2.70 -5.31 6.79
C ASP A 40 -4.21 -5.49 6.98
N ARG A 41 -4.79 -4.93 8.04
CA ARG A 41 -6.26 -4.86 8.18
C ARG A 41 -6.81 -3.54 7.64
N ALA A 42 -8.03 -3.60 7.09
CA ALA A 42 -8.73 -2.42 6.60
C ALA A 42 -9.14 -1.44 7.71
N ASP A 43 -8.88 -1.75 8.99
CA ASP A 43 -9.07 -0.88 10.14
C ASP A 43 -7.75 -0.62 10.92
N SER A 44 -6.62 -1.15 10.45
CA SER A 44 -5.32 -0.99 11.10
C SER A 44 -4.86 0.46 11.18
N VAL A 45 -4.16 0.80 12.26
CA VAL A 45 -3.45 2.07 12.44
C VAL A 45 -1.95 1.80 12.47
N PRO A 46 -1.08 2.77 12.11
CA PRO A 46 0.36 2.58 12.17
C PRO A 46 0.82 2.00 13.52
N GLY A 47 1.62 0.93 13.46
CA GLY A 47 2.10 0.21 14.65
C GLY A 47 1.15 -0.86 15.20
N HIS A 48 -0.10 -0.93 14.74
CA HIS A 48 -1.10 -1.93 15.13
C HIS A 48 -1.67 -2.61 13.89
N GLY A 49 -0.86 -3.50 13.30
CA GLY A 49 -1.21 -4.28 12.11
C GLY A 49 -1.29 -5.77 12.38
N ILE A 50 -1.15 -6.55 11.32
CA ILE A 50 -1.14 -8.02 11.39
C ILE A 50 0.15 -8.59 12.01
N THR A 51 0.01 -9.76 12.64
CA THR A 51 1.07 -10.55 13.26
C THR A 51 1.84 -11.40 12.25
N ILE A 52 3.02 -11.89 12.65
CA ILE A 52 3.83 -12.82 11.84
C ILE A 52 3.06 -14.11 11.53
N ALA A 53 2.24 -14.61 12.46
CA ALA A 53 1.43 -15.81 12.26
C ALA A 53 0.35 -15.60 11.19
N GLU A 54 -0.27 -14.42 11.16
CA GLU A 54 -1.24 -14.03 10.12
C GLU A 54 -0.55 -13.89 8.76
N CYS A 55 0.63 -13.25 8.69
CA CYS A 55 1.44 -13.21 7.45
C CYS A 55 1.72 -14.62 6.92
N GLY A 56 2.09 -15.57 7.79
CA GLY A 56 2.32 -16.96 7.41
C GLY A 56 1.06 -17.66 6.89
N THR A 57 -0.11 -17.34 7.44
CA THR A 57 -1.40 -17.86 6.98
C THR A 57 -1.74 -17.34 5.59
N ILE A 58 -1.54 -16.04 5.36
CA ILE A 58 -1.74 -15.41 4.06
C ILE A 58 -0.76 -15.97 3.01
N SER A 59 0.52 -16.15 3.36
CA SER A 59 1.54 -16.71 2.46
C SER A 59 1.14 -18.09 1.94
N ARG A 60 0.78 -19.01 2.85
CA ARG A 60 0.37 -20.38 2.47
C ARG A 60 -0.87 -20.40 1.58
N ALA A 61 -1.86 -19.56 1.89
CA ALA A 61 -3.08 -19.47 1.09
C ALA A 61 -2.79 -18.94 -0.32
N LEU A 62 -1.95 -17.91 -0.44
CA LEU A 62 -1.57 -17.33 -1.73
C LEU A 62 -0.68 -18.27 -2.55
N GLU A 63 0.26 -18.99 -1.92
CA GLU A 63 1.07 -20.03 -2.59
C GLU A 63 0.17 -21.09 -3.24
N ALA A 64 -0.76 -21.67 -2.46
CA ALA A 64 -1.69 -22.67 -2.94
C ALA A 64 -2.60 -22.15 -4.07
N TRP A 65 -2.96 -20.86 -4.04
CA TRP A 65 -3.71 -20.24 -5.13
C TRP A 65 -2.84 -20.02 -6.38
N LEU A 66 -1.65 -19.44 -6.23
CA LEU A 66 -0.71 -19.18 -7.33
C LEU A 66 -0.30 -20.46 -8.07
N GLU A 67 -0.10 -21.56 -7.33
CA GLU A 67 0.20 -22.87 -7.91
C GLU A 67 -0.95 -23.42 -8.75
N ARG A 68 -2.20 -23.26 -8.30
CA ARG A 68 -3.37 -23.69 -9.07
C ARG A 68 -3.57 -22.86 -10.35
N GLU A 69 -3.37 -21.55 -10.26
CA GLU A 69 -3.53 -20.64 -11.40
C GLU A 69 -2.36 -20.69 -12.39
N GLN A 70 -1.20 -21.22 -11.98
CA GLN A 70 0.04 -21.30 -12.78
C GLN A 70 0.47 -19.95 -13.39
N SER A 71 0.15 -18.85 -12.70
CA SER A 71 0.18 -17.50 -13.29
C SER A 71 1.57 -16.82 -13.28
N ILE A 72 2.52 -17.36 -12.52
CA ILE A 72 3.87 -16.83 -12.29
C ILE A 72 4.99 -17.82 -12.70
N GLY A 73 4.61 -19.01 -13.15
CA GLY A 73 5.54 -20.09 -13.49
C GLY A 73 5.97 -20.94 -12.28
N PRO A 74 6.79 -21.99 -12.51
CA PRO A 74 7.05 -23.04 -11.51
C PRO A 74 8.04 -22.64 -10.42
N ARG A 75 8.70 -21.48 -10.53
CA ARG A 75 9.71 -21.02 -9.57
C ARG A 75 9.48 -19.55 -9.29
N TYR A 76 9.19 -19.22 -8.03
CA TYR A 76 9.04 -17.85 -7.58
C TYR A 76 9.45 -17.72 -6.11
N VAL A 77 9.54 -16.47 -5.65
CA VAL A 77 9.66 -16.14 -4.23
C VAL A 77 8.44 -15.31 -3.87
N LEU A 78 7.70 -15.73 -2.84
CA LEU A 78 6.62 -14.95 -2.24
C LEU A 78 7.12 -14.39 -0.91
N GLU A 79 6.99 -13.08 -0.74
CA GLU A 79 7.25 -12.39 0.52
C GLU A 79 5.94 -11.74 0.99
N VAL A 80 5.47 -12.14 2.17
CA VAL A 80 4.30 -11.53 2.81
C VAL A 80 4.72 -10.87 4.12
N SER A 81 4.42 -9.59 4.25
CA SER A 81 4.79 -8.79 5.42
C SER A 81 3.69 -7.80 5.78
N SER A 82 3.70 -7.29 7.01
CA SER A 82 2.93 -6.08 7.34
C SER A 82 3.69 -4.83 6.88
N PRO A 83 3.01 -3.71 6.63
CA PRO A 83 3.68 -2.46 6.25
C PRO A 83 4.48 -1.83 7.41
N GLY A 84 4.23 -2.24 8.66
CA GLY A 84 4.85 -1.67 9.85
C GLY A 84 4.42 -0.22 10.11
N ILE A 85 5.37 0.60 10.57
CA ILE A 85 5.16 2.03 10.89
C ILE A 85 5.02 2.85 9.60
N GLU A 86 5.80 2.52 8.57
CA GLU A 86 5.84 3.24 7.30
C GLU A 86 4.76 2.76 6.32
N ARG A 87 3.48 2.90 6.68
CA ARG A 87 2.36 2.42 5.86
C ARG A 87 2.27 3.15 4.51
N PRO A 88 2.46 2.47 3.36
CA PRO A 88 2.28 3.10 2.05
C PRO A 88 0.81 3.49 1.80
N VAL A 89 0.62 4.56 1.03
CA VAL A 89 -0.69 5.03 0.55
C VAL A 89 -0.67 4.91 -0.98
N ARG A 90 -1.31 3.87 -1.51
CA ARG A 90 -1.21 3.44 -2.91
C ARG A 90 -2.47 3.75 -3.70
N TRP A 91 -3.61 3.19 -3.28
CA TRP A 91 -4.87 3.26 -4.03
C TRP A 91 -5.83 4.32 -3.47
N PRO A 92 -6.78 4.83 -4.29
CA PRO A 92 -7.71 5.89 -3.89
C PRO A 92 -8.44 5.61 -2.56
N GLU A 93 -8.83 4.37 -2.30
CA GLU A 93 -9.44 3.95 -1.04
C GLU A 93 -8.58 4.22 0.20
N HIS A 94 -7.25 4.08 0.09
CA HIS A 94 -6.34 4.43 1.17
C HIS A 94 -6.38 5.93 1.44
N TRP A 95 -6.33 6.74 0.38
CA TRP A 95 -6.36 8.20 0.48
C TRP A 95 -7.66 8.69 1.12
N ARG A 96 -8.82 8.15 0.71
CA ARG A 96 -10.12 8.44 1.34
C ARG A 96 -10.10 8.12 2.83
N ARG A 97 -9.60 6.94 3.18
CA ARG A 97 -9.54 6.46 4.56
C ARG A 97 -8.63 7.32 5.45
N PHE A 98 -7.52 7.84 4.92
CA PHE A 98 -6.58 8.66 5.68
C PHE A 98 -6.81 10.17 5.51
N ARG A 99 -7.99 10.59 5.06
CA ARG A 99 -8.34 12.01 5.07
C ARG A 99 -8.13 12.63 6.46
N GLY A 100 -7.54 13.82 6.48
CA GLY A 100 -7.12 14.54 7.69
C GLY A 100 -5.75 14.11 8.24
N ARG A 101 -5.16 13.02 7.75
CA ARG A 101 -3.81 12.57 8.15
C ARG A 101 -2.73 13.22 7.29
N GLN A 102 -1.52 13.22 7.81
CA GLN A 102 -0.34 13.64 7.07
C GLN A 102 0.26 12.47 6.29
N VAL A 103 0.74 12.77 5.09
CA VAL A 103 1.51 11.86 4.24
C VAL A 103 2.81 12.53 3.82
N ARG A 104 3.86 11.73 3.68
CA ARG A 104 5.09 12.12 3.02
C ARG A 104 5.08 11.49 1.64
N LEU A 105 5.14 12.31 0.59
CA LEU A 105 4.96 11.83 -0.78
C LEU A 105 5.95 12.44 -1.76
N LYS A 106 6.15 11.74 -2.88
CA LYS A 106 6.84 12.22 -4.07
C LYS A 106 5.86 12.18 -5.23
N ALA A 107 5.57 13.33 -5.83
CA ALA A 107 4.67 13.41 -6.96
C ALA A 107 5.23 14.34 -8.06
N GLY A 108 4.73 14.18 -9.29
CA GLY A 108 4.92 15.17 -10.35
C GLY A 108 4.46 16.56 -9.89
N GLY A 109 5.20 17.61 -10.26
CA GLY A 109 4.89 18.98 -9.84
C GLY A 109 5.27 19.35 -8.41
N LEU A 110 5.65 18.40 -7.55
CA LEU A 110 6.14 18.66 -6.20
C LEU A 110 7.67 18.55 -6.10
N THR A 111 8.29 19.49 -5.40
CA THR A 111 9.74 19.47 -5.16
C THR A 111 10.08 18.56 -3.99
N GLY A 112 10.95 17.56 -4.22
CA GLY A 112 11.46 16.69 -3.16
C GLY A 112 10.46 15.64 -2.66
N ARG A 113 10.34 15.53 -1.33
CA ARG A 113 9.41 14.63 -0.63
C ARG A 113 8.65 15.39 0.48
N PRO A 114 7.79 16.36 0.13
CA PRO A 114 7.11 17.17 1.13
C PRO A 114 6.20 16.31 2.03
N THR A 115 5.93 16.84 3.22
CA THR A 115 4.84 16.34 4.06
C THR A 115 3.61 17.19 3.80
N ALA A 116 2.47 16.56 3.57
CA ALA A 116 1.21 17.24 3.27
C ALA A 116 0.05 16.57 4.01
N THR A 117 -0.98 17.34 4.34
CA THR A 117 -2.22 16.81 4.92
C THR A 117 -3.19 16.45 3.82
N ILE A 118 -3.81 15.27 3.89
CA ILE A 118 -4.88 14.87 2.97
C ILE A 118 -6.14 15.67 3.33
N VAL A 119 -6.55 16.61 2.48
CA VAL A 119 -7.70 17.49 2.74
C VAL A 119 -8.98 16.87 2.22
N ASP A 120 -8.97 16.45 0.96
CA ASP A 120 -10.14 15.92 0.28
C ASP A 120 -9.78 15.08 -0.94
N LEU A 121 -10.76 14.37 -1.49
CA LEU A 121 -10.69 13.69 -2.77
C LEU A 121 -11.89 14.10 -3.62
N PRO A 122 -11.71 14.99 -4.62
CA PRO A 122 -12.81 15.50 -5.42
C PRO A 122 -13.40 14.42 -6.34
N ASP A 123 -12.60 13.41 -6.68
CA ASP A 123 -12.96 12.29 -7.55
C ASP A 123 -12.05 11.07 -7.26
N ASP A 124 -12.13 10.05 -8.12
CA ASP A 124 -11.35 8.81 -8.01
C ASP A 124 -9.96 8.89 -8.66
N GLU A 125 -9.58 10.04 -9.23
CA GLU A 125 -8.33 10.27 -9.94
C GLU A 125 -7.41 11.28 -9.25
N HIS A 126 -7.92 12.13 -8.35
CA HIS A 126 -7.19 13.21 -7.73
C HIS A 126 -7.28 13.21 -6.19
N VAL A 127 -6.27 13.82 -5.56
CA VAL A 127 -6.27 14.13 -4.13
C VAL A 127 -5.89 15.59 -3.91
N VAL A 128 -6.60 16.26 -3.00
CA VAL A 128 -6.27 17.60 -2.52
C VAL A 128 -5.37 17.49 -1.30
N LEU A 129 -4.20 18.09 -1.39
CA LEU A 129 -3.16 18.05 -0.36
C LEU A 129 -2.84 19.47 0.11
N ARG A 130 -2.78 19.66 1.42
CA ARG A 130 -2.29 20.91 2.02
C ARG A 130 -0.84 20.77 2.46
N LEU A 131 0.03 21.55 1.86
CA LEU A 131 1.46 21.61 2.17
C LEU A 131 1.71 22.34 3.50
N ALA A 132 2.93 22.25 4.00
CA ALA A 132 3.32 22.85 5.29
C ALA A 132 3.24 24.40 5.30
N ASP A 133 3.34 25.04 4.15
CA ASP A 133 3.16 26.49 3.98
C ASP A 133 1.69 26.92 3.89
N GLY A 134 0.75 25.97 4.00
CA GLY A 134 -0.69 26.20 3.89
C GLY A 134 -1.24 26.13 2.47
N THR A 135 -0.39 26.02 1.45
CA THR A 135 -0.81 25.92 0.05
C THR A 135 -1.56 24.61 -0.18
N GLU A 136 -2.74 24.68 -0.80
CA GLU A 136 -3.48 23.50 -1.26
C GLU A 136 -3.17 23.22 -2.73
N VAL A 137 -2.84 21.96 -3.02
CA VAL A 137 -2.52 21.47 -4.35
C VAL A 137 -3.37 20.25 -4.66
N THR A 138 -3.88 20.20 -5.88
CA THR A 138 -4.56 19.00 -6.40
C THR A 138 -3.54 18.18 -7.19
N VAL A 139 -3.39 16.91 -6.83
CA VAL A 139 -2.43 16.00 -7.44
C VAL A 139 -3.17 14.79 -7.98
N ALA A 140 -2.96 14.47 -9.26
CA ALA A 140 -3.49 13.23 -9.84
C ALA A 140 -2.78 12.01 -9.24
N PHE A 141 -3.51 10.94 -8.94
CA PHE A 141 -2.92 9.69 -8.44
C PHE A 141 -1.86 9.13 -9.39
N ALA A 142 -2.04 9.34 -10.70
CA ALA A 142 -1.07 8.96 -11.72
C ALA A 142 0.30 9.64 -11.57
N ASP A 143 0.34 10.84 -10.98
CA ASP A 143 1.57 11.60 -10.76
C ASP A 143 2.25 11.24 -9.43
N ILE A 144 1.56 10.54 -8.52
CA ILE A 144 2.13 10.13 -7.24
C ILE A 144 3.00 8.89 -7.44
N ARG A 145 4.29 9.07 -7.18
CA ARG A 145 5.31 8.01 -7.33
C ARG A 145 5.48 7.20 -6.05
N GLU A 146 5.44 7.89 -4.92
CA GLU A 146 5.60 7.32 -3.59
C GLU A 146 4.75 8.11 -2.61
N ALA A 147 4.08 7.43 -1.68
CA ALA A 147 3.41 8.08 -0.56
C ALA A 147 3.39 7.15 0.64
N THR A 148 3.73 7.70 1.80
CA THR A 148 3.79 6.99 3.08
C THR A 148 3.07 7.82 4.13
N LEU A 149 2.23 7.17 4.94
CA LEU A 149 1.55 7.81 6.04
C LEU A 149 2.56 8.29 7.08
N VAL A 150 2.46 9.55 7.48
CA VAL A 150 3.26 10.08 8.59
C VAL A 150 2.66 9.59 9.89
N VAL A 151 3.53 9.06 10.73
CA VAL A 151 3.18 8.59 12.05
C VAL A 151 3.28 9.73 13.04
N ASP A 152 2.19 9.96 13.75
CA ASP A 152 2.17 10.84 14.90
C ASP A 152 2.77 10.06 16.09
N TRP A 153 4.00 10.40 16.46
CA TRP A 153 4.72 9.71 17.52
C TRP A 153 4.06 9.89 18.89
N ASP A 154 3.34 11.00 19.13
CA ASP A 154 2.62 11.25 20.39
C ASP A 154 1.43 10.30 20.56
N SER A 155 0.92 9.73 19.46
CA SER A 155 -0.16 8.74 19.48
C SER A 155 0.31 7.32 19.80
N ILE A 156 1.62 7.05 19.76
CA ILE A 156 2.20 5.72 19.99
C ILE A 156 2.76 5.56 21.41
N THR A 157 3.29 6.63 22.01
CA THR A 157 3.98 6.60 23.31
C THR A 157 3.07 6.73 24.54
N LYS A 158 1.79 7.07 24.38
CA LYS A 158 0.81 7.01 25.47
C LYS A 158 0.35 5.56 25.69
N ARG A 159 1.16 4.79 26.42
CA ARG A 159 0.74 3.58 27.14
C ARG A 159 0.98 3.76 28.62
#